data_AF-A0A6S7GHT4-F1
#
_entry.id   AF-A0A6S7GHT4-F1
#
_cell.length_a   1.000
_cell.length_b   1.000
_cell.length_c   1.000
_cell.angle_alpha   90.00
_cell.angle_beta   90.00
_cell.angle_gamma   90.00
#
_symmetry.space_group_name_H-M   'P 1'
#
loop_
_entity.id
_entity.type
_entity.pdbx_description
1 polymer ?
#
loop_
_entity_poly.entity_id
_entity_poly.type
_entity_poly.pdbx_seq_one_letter_code
_entity_poly.pdbx_strand_id
1 'polypeptide(L)'
;MLGRGKHRNVMIVGPTNCGKTFLFKPLTLLFDNFPKPAADKYAWVGADKAEIIWLNDFRWTRELIDWKSLLLLLEGDRVNLPVPKNHFAMDVCVHTDIPIFATSKDIIKYRGSYNAEDKSEDDMMASRWKVFRFTHSIPEREQRQITPCPHCFANLYFWEK
;
A
#
# COMPACT_ATOMS: atom_id res chain seq x y z
N MET A 1 13.24 16.08 12.57
CA MET A 1 14.04 15.17 11.74
C MET A 1 13.70 15.45 10.29
N LEU A 2 14.69 15.71 9.44
CA LEU A 2 14.50 15.74 7.98
C LEU A 2 14.74 14.30 7.49
N GLY A 3 13.69 13.66 6.97
CA GLY A 3 13.66 12.24 6.60
C GLY A 3 12.56 11.45 7.31
N ARG A 4 11.82 10.61 6.57
CA ARG A 4 10.72 9.80 7.09
C ARG A 4 11.21 8.78 8.12
N GLY A 5 10.43 8.58 9.19
CA GLY A 5 10.73 7.55 10.18
C GLY A 5 10.75 6.15 9.53
N LYS A 6 11.76 5.33 9.87
CA LYS A 6 11.85 3.95 9.37
C LYS A 6 10.58 3.17 9.73
N HIS A 7 10.17 2.26 8.84
CA HIS A 7 9.07 1.29 9.05
C HIS A 7 7.63 1.85 9.12
N ARG A 8 7.34 2.98 8.46
CA ARG A 8 5.98 3.54 8.40
C ARG A 8 5.04 2.86 7.40
N ASN A 9 5.56 2.26 6.35
CA ASN A 9 4.75 1.46 5.44
C ASN A 9 4.74 0.00 5.92
N VAL A 10 3.56 -0.61 5.95
CA VAL A 10 3.40 -1.99 6.39
C VAL A 10 2.86 -2.85 5.27
N MET A 11 3.55 -3.95 4.99
CA MET A 11 3.10 -4.93 4.01
C MET A 11 2.87 -6.28 4.68
N ILE A 12 1.74 -6.91 4.39
CA ILE A 12 1.53 -8.32 4.70
C ILE A 12 1.65 -9.12 3.41
N VAL A 13 2.56 -10.09 3.41
CA VAL A 13 2.78 -11.00 2.28
C VAL A 13 2.39 -12.42 2.66
N GLY A 14 1.94 -13.22 1.71
CA GLY A 14 1.56 -14.60 1.96
C GLY A 14 0.61 -15.17 0.92
N PRO A 15 0.32 -16.48 0.96
CA PRO A 15 -0.60 -17.15 0.05
C PRO A 15 -2.03 -16.63 0.22
N THR A 16 -2.92 -17.01 -0.69
CA THR A 16 -4.37 -16.74 -0.53
C THR A 16 -4.88 -17.35 0.78
N ASN A 17 -5.97 -16.79 1.33
CA ASN A 17 -6.64 -17.28 2.54
C ASN A 17 -5.83 -17.26 3.85
N CYS A 18 -4.73 -16.51 3.93
CA CYS A 18 -3.99 -16.35 5.20
C CYS A 18 -4.45 -15.17 6.07
N GLY A 19 -5.56 -14.50 5.72
CA GLY A 19 -6.12 -13.39 6.53
C GLY A 19 -5.49 -12.01 6.31
N LYS A 20 -4.68 -11.81 5.25
CA LYS A 20 -4.01 -10.51 4.98
C LYS A 20 -5.01 -9.37 4.85
N THR A 21 -6.01 -9.53 3.97
CA THR A 21 -7.02 -8.51 3.71
C THR A 21 -7.90 -8.29 4.95
N PHE A 22 -8.20 -9.33 5.72
CA PHE A 22 -8.95 -9.21 6.97
C PHE A 22 -8.25 -8.27 7.97
N LEU A 23 -6.93 -8.32 8.06
CA LEU A 23 -6.19 -7.51 9.02
C LEU A 23 -6.10 -6.03 8.64
N PHE A 24 -6.31 -5.62 7.39
CA PHE A 24 -6.17 -4.21 6.99
C PHE A 24 -7.43 -3.60 6.38
N LYS A 25 -8.36 -4.41 5.84
CA LYS A 25 -9.66 -3.92 5.37
C LYS A 25 -10.40 -3.07 6.42
N PRO A 26 -10.36 -3.38 7.73
CA PRO A 26 -11.02 -2.55 8.73
C PRO A 26 -10.43 -1.14 8.87
N LEU A 27 -9.19 -0.88 8.43
CA LEU A 27 -8.62 0.46 8.43
C LEU A 27 -9.47 1.42 7.57
N THR A 28 -10.13 0.92 6.52
CA THR A 28 -11.03 1.72 5.67
C THR A 28 -12.31 2.17 6.39
N LEU A 29 -12.57 1.66 7.60
CA LEU A 29 -13.68 2.06 8.45
C LEU A 29 -13.26 3.07 9.52
N LEU A 30 -11.96 3.21 9.73
CA LEU A 30 -11.36 4.07 10.76
C LEU A 30 -10.79 5.36 10.18
N PHE A 31 -10.38 5.32 8.91
CA PHE A 31 -9.67 6.40 8.24
C PHE A 31 -10.21 6.65 6.84
N ASP A 32 -10.15 7.90 6.42
CA ASP A 32 -10.29 8.27 5.02
C ASP A 32 -9.12 7.69 4.24
N ASN A 33 -9.43 6.77 3.33
CA ASN A 33 -8.42 5.97 2.65
C ASN A 33 -8.43 6.22 1.15
N PHE A 34 -7.23 6.23 0.58
CA PHE A 34 -7.05 6.08 -0.85
C PHE A 34 -6.96 4.57 -1.16
N PRO A 35 -7.93 4.00 -1.89
CA PRO A 35 -7.93 2.58 -2.19
C PRO A 35 -6.86 2.23 -3.25
N LYS A 36 -6.70 0.94 -3.54
CA LYS A 36 -5.81 0.48 -4.61
C LYS A 36 -6.15 1.23 -5.92
N PRO A 37 -5.16 1.83 -6.59
CA PRO A 37 -5.38 2.53 -7.85
C PRO A 37 -5.92 1.58 -8.92
N ALA A 38 -6.85 2.08 -9.74
CA ALA A 38 -7.30 1.38 -10.95
C ALA A 38 -6.16 1.28 -11.98
N ALA A 39 -6.28 0.43 -12.98
CA ALA A 39 -5.33 0.36 -14.09
C ALA A 39 -5.57 1.51 -15.08
N ASP A 40 -5.28 2.74 -14.67
CA ASP A 40 -5.44 3.96 -15.47
C ASP A 40 -4.28 4.95 -15.22
N LYS A 41 -4.01 5.80 -16.21
CA LYS A 41 -2.97 6.83 -16.16
C LYS A 41 -3.21 7.84 -15.03
N TYR A 42 -4.46 8.08 -14.64
CA TYR A 42 -4.82 9.03 -13.60
C TYR A 42 -5.27 8.34 -12.30
N ALA A 43 -4.86 7.08 -12.13
CA ALA A 43 -5.39 6.24 -11.08
C ALA A 43 -5.08 6.71 -9.66
N TRP A 44 -4.13 7.63 -9.48
CA TRP A 44 -3.70 8.17 -8.18
C TRP A 44 -4.34 9.50 -7.79
N VAL A 45 -5.31 9.99 -8.56
CA VAL A 45 -6.06 11.21 -8.23
C VAL A 45 -6.73 11.06 -6.86
N GLY A 46 -6.47 12.00 -5.96
CA GLY A 46 -7.03 12.02 -4.60
C GLY A 46 -6.17 11.31 -3.55
N ALA A 47 -5.05 10.69 -3.92
CA ALA A 47 -4.11 10.09 -2.97
C ALA A 47 -3.54 11.12 -1.97
N ASP A 48 -3.40 12.38 -2.39
CA ASP A 48 -2.94 13.51 -1.58
C ASP A 48 -3.91 13.92 -0.47
N LYS A 49 -5.17 13.51 -0.57
CA LYS A 49 -6.25 13.89 0.35
C LYS A 49 -6.57 12.82 1.39
N ALA A 50 -5.98 11.63 1.28
CA ALA A 50 -6.28 10.52 2.17
C ALA A 50 -5.44 10.56 3.45
N GLU A 51 -5.99 10.01 4.53
CA GLU A 51 -5.27 9.78 5.79
C GLU A 51 -4.38 8.54 5.71
N ILE A 52 -4.78 7.54 4.92
CA ILE A 52 -4.02 6.33 4.65
C ILE A 52 -4.07 5.94 3.17
N ILE A 53 -3.04 5.26 2.67
CA ILE A 53 -3.08 4.57 1.36
C ILE A 53 -3.23 3.07 1.60
N TRP A 54 -4.25 2.47 0.98
CA TRP A 54 -4.57 1.05 1.13
C TRP A 54 -4.40 0.27 -0.18
N LEU A 55 -3.26 -0.39 -0.33
CA LEU A 55 -2.89 -1.18 -1.52
C LEU A 55 -3.25 -2.67 -1.33
N ASN A 56 -4.54 -3.00 -1.44
CA ASN A 56 -5.02 -4.38 -1.31
C ASN A 56 -4.65 -5.26 -2.51
N ASP A 57 -4.04 -6.41 -2.26
CA ASP A 57 -3.52 -7.34 -3.26
C ASP A 57 -2.78 -6.60 -4.40
N PHE A 58 -1.79 -5.81 -3.99
CA PHE A 58 -1.05 -4.94 -4.87
C PHE A 58 -0.02 -5.72 -5.69
N ARG A 59 0.06 -5.40 -6.97
CA ARG A 59 1.10 -5.84 -7.90
C ARG A 59 1.54 -4.59 -8.64
N TRP A 60 2.82 -4.26 -8.52
CA TRP A 60 3.35 -3.13 -9.23
C TRP A 60 3.39 -3.42 -10.74
N THR A 61 2.96 -2.46 -11.53
CA THR A 61 3.18 -2.41 -12.97
C THR A 61 3.55 -0.97 -13.34
N ARG A 62 4.27 -0.80 -14.46
CA ARG A 62 4.75 0.52 -14.92
C ARG A 62 3.60 1.45 -15.31
N GLU A 63 2.47 0.87 -15.69
CA GLU A 63 1.25 1.59 -16.08
C GLU A 63 0.53 2.20 -14.88
N LEU A 64 0.67 1.59 -13.69
CA LEU A 64 0.06 2.09 -12.46
C LEU A 64 0.84 3.28 -11.90
N ILE A 65 2.15 3.16 -11.79
CA ILE A 65 3.07 4.18 -11.26
C ILE A 65 4.48 3.81 -11.70
N ASP A 66 5.30 4.79 -12.09
CA ASP A 66 6.70 4.50 -12.39
C ASP A 66 7.44 4.10 -11.10
N TRP A 67 8.48 3.27 -11.27
CA TRP A 67 9.19 2.67 -10.13
C TRP A 67 9.78 3.73 -9.19
N LYS A 68 10.37 4.79 -9.76
CA LYS A 68 10.99 5.87 -9.00
C LYS A 68 9.95 6.64 -8.19
N SER A 69 8.81 6.99 -8.80
CA SER A 69 7.70 7.65 -8.10
C SER A 69 7.14 6.78 -6.97
N LEU A 70 7.03 5.46 -7.15
CA LEU A 70 6.61 4.57 -6.07
C LEU A 70 7.63 4.54 -4.93
N LEU A 71 8.93 4.49 -5.23
CA LEU A 71 9.97 4.54 -4.21
C LEU A 71 9.93 5.86 -3.42
N LEU A 72 9.75 7.00 -4.10
CA LEU A 72 9.62 8.32 -3.46
C LEU A 72 8.35 8.41 -2.60
N LEU A 73 7.22 7.93 -3.12
CA LEU A 73 5.95 7.89 -2.37
C LEU A 73 6.09 7.08 -1.07
N LEU A 74 6.73 5.91 -1.14
CA LEU A 74 6.99 5.08 0.03
C LEU A 74 8.01 5.72 0.98
N GLU A 75 8.96 6.47 0.45
CA GLU A 75 9.92 7.26 1.24
C GLU A 75 9.26 8.49 1.89
N GLY A 76 8.05 8.85 1.47
CA GLY A 76 7.33 10.05 1.93
C GLY A 76 7.91 11.35 1.37
N ASP A 77 8.71 11.23 0.31
CA ASP A 77 9.19 12.36 -0.45
C ASP A 77 8.09 12.89 -1.37
N ARG A 78 8.27 14.14 -1.79
CA ARG A 78 7.35 14.79 -2.72
C ARG A 78 7.33 14.03 -4.05
N VAL A 79 6.16 13.52 -4.43
CA VAL A 79 5.94 12.89 -5.74
C VAL A 79 4.83 13.60 -6.51
N ASN A 80 5.07 13.87 -7.79
CA ASN A 80 4.07 14.43 -8.70
C ASN A 80 3.50 13.28 -9.54
N LEU A 81 2.22 12.97 -9.34
CA LEU A 81 1.52 11.90 -10.04
C LEU A 81 0.63 12.51 -11.13
N PRO A 82 0.61 11.90 -12.33
CA PRO A 82 -0.08 12.47 -13.48
C PRO A 82 -1.59 12.64 -13.24
N VAL A 83 -2.14 13.75 -13.73
CA VAL A 83 -3.58 14.05 -13.70
C VAL A 83 -4.10 14.56 -15.06
N PRO A 84 -5.41 14.48 -15.32
CA PRO A 84 -5.98 15.07 -16.52
C PRO A 84 -5.83 16.61 -16.50
N LYS A 85 -4.99 17.13 -17.40
CA LYS A 85 -4.71 18.58 -17.50
C LYS A 85 -5.93 19.46 -17.80
N ASN A 86 -7.02 18.88 -18.31
CA ASN A 86 -8.26 19.60 -18.62
C ASN A 86 -9.11 19.90 -17.38
N HIS A 87 -8.93 19.15 -16.28
CA HIS A 87 -9.68 19.32 -15.03
C HIS A 87 -8.80 19.77 -13.86
N PHE A 88 -7.49 19.65 -13.99
CA PHE A 88 -6.52 19.95 -12.94
C PHE A 88 -5.39 20.83 -13.48
N ALA A 89 -5.07 21.89 -12.75
CA ALA A 89 -4.03 22.84 -13.14
C ALA A 89 -2.60 22.31 -12.89
N MET A 90 -2.43 21.31 -12.02
CA MET A 90 -1.15 20.74 -11.61
C MET A 90 -1.31 19.25 -11.27
N ASP A 91 -0.24 18.47 -11.45
CA ASP A 91 -0.13 17.07 -11.01
C ASP A 91 -0.47 16.90 -9.52
N VAL A 92 -0.97 15.72 -9.15
CA VAL A 92 -1.24 15.38 -7.74
C VAL A 92 0.10 15.33 -7.01
N CYS A 93 0.30 16.26 -6.10
CA CYS A 93 1.49 16.33 -5.29
C CYS A 93 1.22 15.68 -3.93
N VAL A 94 1.64 14.42 -3.75
CA VAL A 94 1.60 13.80 -2.42
C VAL A 94 2.78 14.38 -1.63
N HIS A 95 2.48 15.27 -0.68
CA HIS A 95 3.46 16.00 0.13
C HIS A 95 3.39 15.61 1.62
N THR A 96 2.50 14.69 1.95
CA THR A 96 2.15 14.29 3.32
C THR A 96 2.75 12.93 3.64
N ASP A 97 3.14 12.73 4.91
CA ASP A 97 3.68 11.47 5.43
C ASP A 97 2.56 10.41 5.61
N ILE A 98 1.81 10.14 4.54
CA ILE A 98 0.64 9.26 4.56
C ILE A 98 1.11 7.81 4.76
N PRO A 99 0.71 7.10 5.84
CA PRO A 99 1.06 5.71 6.04
C PRO A 99 0.45 4.83 4.95
N ILE A 100 1.27 3.91 4.43
CA ILE A 100 0.88 3.01 3.34
C ILE A 100 0.78 1.59 3.86
N PHE A 101 -0.39 0.99 3.70
CA PHE A 101 -0.67 -0.40 4.04
C PHE A 101 -0.84 -1.20 2.76
N ALA A 102 -0.20 -2.35 2.66
CA ALA A 102 -0.28 -3.19 1.47
C ALA A 102 -0.48 -4.66 1.82
N THR A 103 -1.17 -5.37 0.93
CA THR A 103 -1.15 -6.84 0.92
C THR A 103 -0.70 -7.34 -0.43
N SER A 104 0.04 -8.44 -0.45
CA SER A 104 0.51 -9.05 -1.69
C SER A 104 0.76 -10.54 -1.51
N LYS A 105 0.96 -11.26 -2.62
CA LYS A 105 1.46 -12.64 -2.60
C LYS A 105 2.88 -12.70 -2.06
N ASP A 106 3.73 -11.78 -2.49
CA ASP A 106 5.12 -11.63 -2.04
C ASP A 106 5.54 -10.16 -2.08
N ILE A 107 6.77 -9.87 -1.64
CA ILE A 107 7.33 -8.50 -1.70
C ILE A 107 7.30 -7.98 -3.14
N ILE A 108 7.01 -6.68 -3.30
CA ILE A 108 7.02 -6.01 -4.61
C ILE A 108 8.42 -6.09 -5.20
N LYS A 109 8.52 -6.57 -6.44
CA LYS A 109 9.79 -6.69 -7.18
C LYS A 109 9.81 -5.79 -8.40
N TYR A 110 11.00 -5.36 -8.77
CA TYR A 110 11.24 -4.63 -9.99
C TYR A 110 11.02 -5.55 -11.21
N ARG A 111 10.40 -4.96 -12.23
CA ARG A 111 10.23 -5.54 -13.56
C ARG A 111 10.56 -4.50 -14.62
N GLY A 112 11.72 -4.70 -15.22
CA GLY A 112 12.26 -3.95 -16.33
C GLY A 112 11.49 -4.12 -17.63
N SER A 113 11.92 -3.39 -18.66
CA SER A 113 11.56 -3.75 -20.04
C SER A 113 11.97 -5.19 -20.33
N TYR A 114 11.16 -5.94 -21.08
CA TYR A 114 11.40 -7.36 -21.37
C TYR A 114 11.56 -8.26 -20.13
N ASN A 115 10.87 -7.92 -19.02
CA ASN A 115 10.92 -8.65 -17.74
C ASN A 115 12.32 -8.72 -17.09
N ALA A 116 13.20 -7.76 -17.37
CA ALA A 116 14.48 -7.69 -16.69
C ALA A 116 14.29 -7.57 -15.16
N GLU A 117 15.08 -8.31 -14.39
CA GLU A 117 15.10 -8.26 -12.93
C GLU A 117 16.35 -7.51 -12.47
N ASP A 118 16.23 -6.76 -11.36
CA ASP A 118 17.37 -6.09 -10.74
C ASP A 118 17.27 -6.25 -9.22
N LYS A 119 18.25 -6.93 -8.64
CA LYS A 119 18.29 -7.20 -7.20
C LYS A 119 18.49 -5.93 -6.38
N SER A 120 19.26 -4.96 -6.90
CA SER A 120 19.51 -3.71 -6.18
C SER A 120 18.22 -2.91 -6.05
N GLU A 121 17.40 -2.89 -7.10
CA GLU A 121 16.07 -2.28 -7.08
C GLU A 121 15.12 -3.00 -6.11
N ASP A 122 15.16 -4.35 -6.10
CA ASP A 122 14.39 -5.16 -5.14
C ASP A 122 14.79 -4.85 -3.69
N ASP A 123 16.09 -4.72 -3.40
CA ASP A 123 16.62 -4.39 -2.07
C ASP A 123 16.21 -2.96 -1.65
N MET A 124 16.23 -2.01 -2.59
CA MET A 124 15.71 -0.66 -2.36
C MET A 124 14.23 -0.71 -1.99
N MET A 125 13.40 -1.43 -2.75
CA MET A 125 11.97 -1.57 -2.45
C MET A 125 11.75 -2.24 -1.09
N ALA A 126 12.45 -3.34 -0.79
CA ALA A 126 12.29 -4.09 0.45
C ALA A 126 12.56 -3.23 1.69
N SER A 127 13.55 -2.33 1.63
CA SER A 127 13.90 -1.44 2.74
C SER A 127 12.80 -0.44 3.13
N ARG A 128 11.83 -0.19 2.23
CA ARG A 128 10.72 0.77 2.43
C ARG A 128 9.52 0.17 3.14
N TRP A 129 9.53 -1.13 3.42
CA TRP A 129 8.42 -1.85 4.04
C TRP A 129 8.81 -2.48 5.38
N LYS A 130 7.91 -2.42 6.35
CA LYS A 130 7.84 -3.40 7.43
C LYS A 130 7.00 -4.57 6.94
N VAL A 131 7.65 -5.71 6.69
CA VAL A 131 7.00 -6.88 6.09
C VAL A 131 6.63 -7.90 7.16
N PHE A 132 5.36 -8.29 7.18
CA PHE A 132 4.87 -9.44 7.93
C PHE A 132 4.55 -10.58 6.96
N ARG A 133 5.16 -11.74 7.16
CA ARG A 133 4.93 -12.91 6.32
C ARG A 133 3.95 -13.86 6.98
N PHE A 134 2.78 -13.99 6.37
CA PHE A 134 1.78 -14.97 6.75
C PHE A 134 2.04 -16.25 5.95
N THR A 135 2.29 -17.35 6.65
CA THR A 135 2.62 -18.64 6.03
C THR A 135 1.47 -19.63 6.11
N HIS A 136 0.55 -19.44 7.06
CA HIS A 136 -0.56 -20.35 7.29
C HIS A 136 -1.81 -19.95 6.48
N SER A 137 -2.30 -20.86 5.65
CA SER A 137 -3.59 -20.70 4.95
C SER A 137 -4.71 -21.21 5.85
N ILE A 138 -5.72 -20.37 6.09
CA ILE A 138 -6.87 -20.69 6.95
C ILE A 138 -7.85 -21.53 6.13
N PRO A 139 -8.10 -22.81 6.50
CA PRO A 139 -9.06 -23.66 5.81
C PRO A 139 -10.47 -23.05 5.83
N GLU A 140 -11.25 -23.26 4.78
CA GLU A 140 -12.60 -22.68 4.65
C GLU A 140 -13.50 -22.98 5.86
N ARG A 141 -13.44 -24.21 6.38
CA ARG A 141 -14.18 -24.64 7.59
C ARG A 141 -13.84 -23.85 8.86
N GLU A 142 -12.70 -23.18 8.90
CA GLU A 142 -12.22 -22.38 10.03
C GLU A 142 -12.43 -20.88 9.79
N GLN A 143 -12.79 -20.48 8.57
CA GLN A 143 -13.08 -19.08 8.23
C GLN A 143 -14.40 -18.66 8.86
N ARG A 144 -14.38 -17.48 9.50
CA ARG A 144 -15.55 -16.89 10.14
C ARG A 144 -15.95 -15.63 9.39
N GLN A 145 -17.25 -15.48 9.13
CA GLN A 145 -17.81 -14.20 8.74
C GLN A 145 -18.05 -13.38 10.01
N ILE A 146 -17.42 -12.22 10.07
CA ILE A 146 -17.52 -11.30 11.20
C ILE A 146 -18.09 -10.00 10.66
N THR A 147 -19.13 -9.48 11.31
CA THR A 147 -19.68 -8.16 10.98
C THR A 147 -18.63 -7.08 11.29
N PRO A 148 -18.35 -6.14 10.37
CA PRO A 148 -17.36 -5.11 10.62
C PRO A 148 -17.73 -4.23 11.83
N CYS A 149 -16.80 -4.06 12.76
CA CYS A 149 -16.98 -3.30 14.00
C CYS A 149 -15.81 -2.32 14.17
N PRO A 150 -15.98 -1.02 13.86
CA PRO A 150 -14.91 -0.02 13.98
C PRO A 150 -14.28 -0.01 15.38
N HIS A 151 -15.09 -0.02 16.43
CA HIS A 151 -14.59 -0.06 17.81
C HIS A 151 -13.71 -1.28 18.11
N CYS A 152 -14.15 -2.48 17.69
CA CYS A 152 -13.42 -3.72 17.90
C CYS A 152 -12.07 -3.72 17.18
N PHE A 153 -12.03 -3.18 15.96
CA PHE A 153 -10.80 -3.07 15.17
C PHE A 153 -9.88 -1.95 15.66
N ALA A 154 -10.44 -0.82 16.14
CA ALA A 154 -9.65 0.20 16.84
C ALA A 154 -8.93 -0.42 18.04
N ASN A 155 -9.63 -1.22 18.85
CA ASN A 155 -9.00 -1.96 19.95
C ASN A 155 -7.95 -2.95 19.43
N LEU A 156 -8.18 -3.65 18.31
CA LEU A 156 -7.17 -4.56 17.76
C LEU A 156 -5.85 -3.86 17.39
N TYR A 157 -5.91 -2.65 16.83
CA TYR A 157 -4.71 -1.92 16.36
C TYR A 157 -4.05 -1.05 17.42
N PHE A 158 -4.86 -0.40 18.26
CA PHE A 158 -4.42 0.58 19.24
C PHE A 158 -4.43 0.04 20.66
N TRP A 159 -4.50 -1.28 20.84
CA TRP A 159 -4.38 -1.88 22.17
C TRP A 159 -3.02 -1.54 22.78
N GLU A 160 -3.00 -0.52 23.63
CA GLU A 160 -1.89 -0.23 24.52
C GLU A 160 -1.98 -1.16 25.73
N LYS A 161 -0.88 -1.85 26.02
CA LYS A 161 -0.71 -2.59 27.28
C LYS A 161 -0.09 -1.67 28.32
#